data_AF-A0A7I0HQ73-F1
#
_entry.id   AF-A0A7I0HQ73-F1
#
_cell.length_a   1.000
_cell.length_b   1.000
_cell.length_c   1.000
_cell.angle_alpha   90.00
_cell.angle_beta   90.00
_cell.angle_gamma   90.00
#
_symmetry.space_group_name_H-M   'P 1'
#
loop_
_entity.id
_entity.type
_entity.pdbx_description
1 polymer ?
#
loop_
_entity_poly.entity_id
_entity_poly.type
_entity_poly.pdbx_seq_one_letter_code
_entity_poly.pdbx_strand_id
1 'polypeptide(L)'
;MNNQNLLKTCSRFLKERWKDSSTFLVSNRKPILNYKICLVLFLHFQLTTILAESKKNIQPPEGDGITIIVEKGQTLSIISKTYLDDPRKWKELLKSNQIDNPNLIIPGMKLWIPKSLGKKPLADLQRFTGTTEVLKISQKQNDWAKATNGEGLYAKDEVRTLKESEAQFVFLSGSRFEITENSHVIMERGKTDTEPDELFLRQGRIRSLIPKTKSPNQKMFLLKTESAESVVKGTDFLTEVDGNGNTTLSCYEGAVSVTAEKVTVQVNAGFATYVEKGKAPLKPFSVPNPPIPENK
;
A
#
# COMPACT_ATOMS: atom_id res chain seq x y z
N MET A 1 -14.01 65.96 18.54
CA MET A 1 -13.51 66.11 17.17
C MET A 1 -13.93 64.85 16.41
N ASN A 2 -15.16 64.75 15.87
CA ASN A 2 -15.67 65.30 14.59
C ASN A 2 -14.69 65.03 13.42
N ASN A 3 -15.04 64.49 12.26
CA ASN A 3 -16.35 64.47 11.58
C ASN A 3 -16.41 63.37 10.49
N GLN A 4 -17.65 62.92 10.23
CA GLN A 4 -18.14 62.22 9.04
C GLN A 4 -18.10 63.10 7.77
N ASN A 5 -18.22 62.50 6.57
CA ASN A 5 -19.19 62.89 5.50
C ASN A 5 -18.90 62.19 4.15
N LEU A 6 -19.84 61.36 3.66
CA LEU A 6 -20.83 61.57 2.56
C LEU A 6 -20.26 61.31 1.14
N LEU A 7 -20.71 60.29 0.39
CA LEU A 7 -21.99 60.07 -0.33
C LEU A 7 -22.24 60.99 -1.55
N LYS A 8 -22.81 60.37 -2.60
CA LYS A 8 -23.55 60.89 -3.79
C LYS A 8 -22.71 61.01 -5.09
N THR A 9 -23.17 60.74 -6.32
CA THR A 9 -24.45 60.29 -6.94
C THR A 9 -24.23 60.10 -8.47
N CYS A 10 -25.29 59.63 -9.16
CA CYS A 10 -25.62 59.69 -10.61
C CYS A 10 -25.29 58.42 -11.41
N SER A 11 -26.20 57.56 -11.86
CA SER A 11 -27.61 57.61 -12.34
C SER A 11 -27.80 58.00 -13.82
N ARG A 12 -28.38 57.03 -14.55
CA ARG A 12 -29.46 57.13 -15.56
C ARG A 12 -29.17 57.30 -17.08
N PHE A 13 -29.77 56.34 -17.81
CA PHE A 13 -30.47 56.37 -19.13
C PHE A 13 -29.59 56.57 -20.39
N LEU A 14 -29.81 55.91 -21.53
CA LEU A 14 -31.02 55.65 -22.34
C LEU A 14 -30.87 54.30 -23.12
N LYS A 15 -31.92 53.43 -23.27
CA LYS A 15 -32.92 53.34 -24.39
C LYS A 15 -32.28 53.01 -25.76
N GLU A 16 -32.73 52.13 -26.66
CA GLU A 16 -34.04 51.57 -27.05
C GLU A 16 -33.80 50.33 -27.98
N ARG A 17 -34.53 49.21 -27.86
CA ARG A 17 -35.80 48.86 -28.56
C ARG A 17 -35.63 48.57 -30.06
N TRP A 18 -35.90 47.32 -30.50
CA TRP A 18 -36.70 46.98 -31.69
C TRP A 18 -37.35 45.60 -31.48
N LYS A 19 -38.66 45.59 -31.23
CA LYS A 19 -39.59 44.54 -31.64
C LYS A 19 -40.02 44.91 -33.06
N ASP A 20 -40.27 43.95 -33.94
CA ASP A 20 -41.64 43.67 -34.36
C ASP A 20 -41.77 42.46 -35.28
N SER A 21 -42.89 41.80 -35.04
CA SER A 21 -43.59 40.71 -35.72
C SER A 21 -43.93 40.98 -37.18
N SER A 22 -44.15 39.92 -37.96
CA SER A 22 -45.27 39.86 -38.93
C SER A 22 -45.52 38.42 -39.40
N THR A 23 -46.70 37.93 -39.04
CA THR A 23 -47.46 36.84 -39.65
C THR A 23 -47.93 37.20 -41.06
N PHE A 24 -47.86 36.27 -42.01
CA PHE A 24 -48.66 36.32 -43.24
C PHE A 24 -49.29 34.94 -43.52
N LEU A 25 -50.62 34.94 -43.55
CA LEU A 25 -51.51 33.90 -44.04
C LEU A 25 -51.92 34.28 -45.46
N VAL A 26 -51.72 33.41 -46.47
CA VAL A 26 -52.53 33.40 -47.70
C VAL A 26 -52.67 31.97 -48.25
N SER A 27 -53.93 31.52 -48.25
CA SER A 27 -54.68 30.65 -49.18
C SER A 27 -53.95 29.95 -50.36
N ASN A 28 -54.26 28.68 -50.66
CA ASN A 28 -55.29 28.30 -51.66
C ASN A 28 -55.39 26.76 -51.90
N ARG A 29 -56.64 26.29 -52.05
CA ARG A 29 -57.18 25.24 -52.96
C ARG A 29 -56.51 23.86 -53.12
N LYS A 30 -57.28 22.81 -52.76
CA LYS A 30 -57.42 21.51 -53.48
C LYS A 30 -58.44 21.69 -54.64
N PRO A 31 -58.61 20.81 -55.68
CA PRO A 31 -58.51 19.33 -55.66
C PRO A 31 -58.03 18.64 -56.99
N ILE A 32 -58.27 17.31 -57.09
CA ILE A 32 -58.35 16.43 -58.31
C ILE A 32 -57.04 15.68 -58.63
N LEU A 33 -56.91 14.35 -58.39
CA LEU A 33 -57.43 13.12 -59.04
C LEU A 33 -56.44 12.52 -60.08
N ASN A 34 -55.94 11.31 -59.74
CA ASN A 34 -55.38 10.23 -60.57
C ASN A 34 -54.40 10.52 -61.73
N TYR A 35 -53.19 9.98 -61.62
CA TYR A 35 -52.70 9.00 -62.61
C TYR A 35 -51.66 8.06 -61.98
N LYS A 36 -51.88 6.75 -62.16
CA LYS A 36 -50.91 5.68 -61.90
C LYS A 36 -49.69 5.86 -62.81
N ILE A 37 -48.55 5.27 -62.41
CA ILE A 37 -47.53 4.59 -63.24
C ILE A 37 -46.09 5.00 -62.86
N CYS A 38 -45.29 3.97 -62.54
CA CYS A 38 -43.83 3.88 -62.59
C CYS A 38 -42.99 4.80 -61.69
N LEU A 39 -42.45 4.23 -60.60
CA LEU A 39 -41.07 3.73 -60.57
C LEU A 39 -40.85 3.03 -59.22
N VAL A 40 -40.63 1.71 -59.23
CA VAL A 40 -40.09 1.00 -58.08
C VAL A 40 -38.61 1.39 -57.97
N LEU A 41 -38.32 2.46 -57.23
CA LEU A 41 -36.97 2.73 -56.72
C LEU A 41 -36.80 1.86 -55.48
N PHE A 42 -36.21 0.67 -55.68
CA PHE A 42 -35.59 -0.10 -54.61
C PHE A 42 -34.44 0.74 -54.03
N LEU A 43 -34.77 1.60 -53.07
CA LEU A 43 -33.82 2.31 -52.24
C LEU A 43 -33.07 1.23 -51.45
N HIS A 44 -31.92 0.80 -51.97
CA HIS A 44 -30.95 0.04 -51.19
C HIS A 44 -30.43 0.99 -50.12
N PHE A 45 -31.19 1.09 -49.02
CA PHE A 45 -30.67 1.56 -47.76
C PHE A 45 -29.61 0.53 -47.37
N GLN A 46 -28.39 0.75 -47.85
CA GLN A 46 -27.20 0.08 -47.35
C GLN A 46 -27.17 0.43 -45.87
N LEU A 47 -27.70 -0.51 -45.08
CA LEU A 47 -27.60 -0.51 -43.65
C LEU A 47 -26.10 -0.63 -43.39
N THR A 48 -25.40 0.50 -43.33
CA THR A 48 -24.07 0.57 -42.78
C THR A 48 -24.26 0.18 -41.32
N THR A 49 -24.10 -1.11 -41.04
CA THR A 49 -23.91 -1.60 -39.70
C THR A 49 -22.72 -0.81 -39.17
N ILE A 50 -23.01 0.18 -38.32
CA ILE A 50 -22.03 0.70 -37.40
C ILE A 50 -21.57 -0.56 -36.67
N LEU A 51 -20.37 -1.06 -36.99
CA LEU A 51 -19.68 -1.94 -36.08
C LEU A 51 -19.53 -1.09 -34.83
N ALA A 52 -20.42 -1.32 -33.86
CA ALA A 52 -20.18 -0.92 -32.50
C ALA A 52 -18.82 -1.52 -32.18
N GLU A 53 -17.81 -0.66 -32.11
CA GLU A 53 -16.46 -1.02 -31.75
C GLU A 53 -16.60 -1.77 -30.44
N SER A 54 -16.41 -3.09 -30.51
CA SER A 54 -16.60 -3.98 -29.38
C SER A 54 -15.80 -3.37 -28.24
N LYS A 55 -16.48 -2.88 -27.20
CA LYS A 55 -15.84 -2.58 -25.92
C LYS A 55 -15.18 -3.90 -25.54
N LYS A 56 -13.90 -4.04 -25.88
CA LYS A 56 -13.07 -5.20 -25.55
C LYS A 56 -13.31 -5.41 -24.06
N ASN A 57 -14.09 -6.42 -23.73
CA ASN A 57 -14.31 -6.82 -22.37
C ASN A 57 -13.01 -7.51 -22.01
N ILE A 58 -12.04 -6.72 -21.55
CA ILE A 58 -10.73 -7.20 -21.11
C ILE A 58 -11.04 -8.06 -19.89
N GLN A 59 -11.27 -9.35 -20.11
CA GLN A 59 -11.25 -10.34 -19.05
C GLN A 59 -9.91 -10.18 -18.32
N PRO A 60 -9.89 -10.17 -16.98
CA PRO A 60 -8.64 -10.07 -16.25
C PRO A 60 -7.73 -11.19 -16.77
N PRO A 61 -6.54 -10.86 -17.30
CA PRO A 61 -5.64 -11.86 -17.85
C PRO A 61 -5.31 -12.90 -16.77
N GLU A 62 -5.20 -14.16 -17.19
CA GLU A 62 -4.95 -15.29 -16.28
C GLU A 62 -3.67 -15.06 -15.47
N GLY A 63 -3.80 -15.09 -14.14
CA GLY A 63 -2.67 -14.98 -13.20
C GLY A 63 -2.99 -14.27 -11.89
N ASP A 64 -2.12 -14.46 -10.90
CA ASP A 64 -2.18 -13.76 -9.61
C ASP A 64 -1.99 -12.25 -9.81
N GLY A 65 -2.98 -11.45 -9.42
CA GLY A 65 -2.95 -9.99 -9.55
C GLY A 65 -4.18 -9.32 -8.98
N ILE A 66 -4.19 -7.99 -8.96
CA ILE A 66 -5.33 -7.18 -8.52
C ILE A 66 -5.89 -6.35 -9.68
N THR A 67 -7.20 -6.18 -9.72
CA THR A 67 -7.85 -5.25 -10.64
C THR A 67 -8.17 -3.95 -9.90
N ILE A 68 -7.64 -2.84 -10.39
CA ILE A 68 -7.92 -1.50 -9.84
C ILE A 68 -8.82 -0.73 -10.81
N ILE A 69 -9.54 0.27 -10.29
CA ILE A 69 -10.32 1.20 -11.11
C ILE A 69 -9.60 2.54 -11.09
N VAL A 70 -9.36 3.11 -12.27
CA VAL A 70 -8.68 4.40 -12.42
C VAL A 70 -9.59 5.51 -11.89
N GLU A 71 -9.11 6.31 -10.96
CA GLU A 71 -9.85 7.46 -10.42
C GLU A 71 -9.59 8.74 -11.23
N LYS A 72 -10.47 9.74 -11.07
CA LYS A 72 -10.33 11.04 -11.75
C LYS A 72 -9.02 11.72 -11.34
N GLY A 73 -8.17 12.05 -12.31
CA GLY A 73 -6.88 12.71 -12.09
C GLY A 73 -5.72 11.75 -11.79
N GLN A 74 -5.95 10.44 -11.71
CA GLN A 74 -4.86 9.47 -11.67
C GLN A 74 -4.22 9.31 -13.04
N THR A 75 -2.90 9.43 -13.07
CA THR A 75 -2.08 9.08 -14.26
C THR A 75 -1.47 7.71 -14.07
N LEU A 76 -1.05 7.08 -15.17
CA LEU A 76 -0.29 5.83 -15.12
C LEU A 76 0.97 5.92 -14.23
N SER A 77 1.62 7.09 -14.19
CA SER A 77 2.77 7.32 -13.32
C SER A 77 2.38 7.30 -11.84
N ILE A 78 1.23 7.87 -11.47
CA ILE A 78 0.71 7.85 -10.10
C ILE A 78 0.31 6.44 -9.71
N ILE A 79 -0.38 5.72 -10.59
CA ILE A 79 -0.77 4.32 -10.40
C ILE A 79 0.47 3.45 -10.21
N SER A 80 1.46 3.59 -11.10
CA SER A 80 2.71 2.83 -11.01
C SER A 80 3.46 3.14 -9.71
N LYS A 81 3.55 4.41 -9.33
CA LYS A 81 4.13 4.78 -8.03
C LYS A 81 3.36 4.17 -6.85
N THR A 82 2.04 4.08 -6.95
CA THR A 82 1.17 3.65 -5.85
C THR A 82 1.20 2.14 -5.65
N TYR A 83 1.19 1.36 -6.73
CA TYR A 83 1.03 -0.10 -6.69
C TYR A 83 2.30 -0.89 -7.05
N LEU A 84 3.25 -0.27 -7.74
CA LEU A 84 4.50 -0.90 -8.19
C LEU A 84 5.73 -0.26 -7.52
N ASP A 85 5.51 0.75 -6.67
CA ASP A 85 6.48 1.62 -5.97
C ASP A 85 7.47 2.41 -6.87
N ASP A 86 7.40 2.23 -8.18
CA ASP A 86 8.22 2.89 -9.18
C ASP A 86 7.33 3.57 -10.24
N PRO A 87 7.39 4.91 -10.39
CA PRO A 87 6.60 5.61 -11.39
C PRO A 87 7.00 5.21 -12.83
N ARG A 88 8.22 4.71 -13.08
CA ARG A 88 8.76 4.40 -14.41
C ARG A 88 8.24 3.08 -14.98
N LYS A 89 7.68 2.21 -14.14
CA LYS A 89 7.11 0.90 -14.53
C LYS A 89 5.77 0.99 -15.24
N TRP A 90 5.28 2.20 -15.54
CA TRP A 90 4.03 2.39 -16.28
C TRP A 90 4.01 1.68 -17.64
N LYS A 91 5.16 1.54 -18.30
CA LYS A 91 5.29 0.83 -19.58
C LYS A 91 5.01 -0.66 -19.43
N GLU A 92 5.51 -1.26 -18.35
CA GLU A 92 5.28 -2.67 -18.03
C GLU A 92 3.81 -2.91 -17.68
N LEU A 93 3.18 -1.97 -16.97
CA LEU A 93 1.76 -2.00 -16.66
C LEU A 93 0.87 -1.92 -17.93
N LEU A 94 1.25 -1.10 -18.91
CA LEU A 94 0.55 -1.06 -20.20
C LEU A 94 0.68 -2.38 -20.95
N LYS A 95 1.89 -2.94 -20.98
CA LYS A 95 2.16 -4.23 -21.62
C LYS A 95 1.34 -5.36 -20.98
N SER A 96 1.20 -5.37 -19.65
CA SER A 96 0.40 -6.39 -18.95
C SER A 96 -1.10 -6.26 -19.23
N ASN A 97 -1.57 -5.07 -19.55
CA ASN A 97 -2.98 -4.80 -19.89
C ASN A 97 -3.27 -4.80 -21.39
N GLN A 98 -2.26 -5.06 -22.24
CA GLN A 98 -2.38 -5.03 -23.70
C GLN A 98 -2.90 -3.67 -24.22
N ILE A 99 -2.43 -2.57 -23.62
CA ILE A 99 -2.80 -1.20 -24.00
C ILE A 99 -1.59 -0.56 -24.69
N ASP A 100 -1.74 -0.22 -25.97
CA ASP A 100 -0.64 0.32 -26.76
C ASP A 100 -0.44 1.83 -26.58
N ASN A 101 -1.54 2.58 -26.35
CA ASN A 101 -1.50 4.05 -26.24
C ASN A 101 -1.74 4.53 -24.79
N PRO A 102 -0.76 5.19 -24.15
CA PRO A 102 -0.85 5.69 -22.78
C PRO A 102 -1.98 6.70 -22.54
N ASN A 103 -2.39 7.45 -23.57
CA ASN A 103 -3.43 8.48 -23.47
C ASN A 103 -4.86 7.90 -23.43
N LEU A 104 -5.01 6.58 -23.54
CA LEU A 104 -6.32 5.89 -23.49
C LEU A 104 -6.80 5.59 -22.07
N ILE A 105 -5.97 5.88 -21.06
CA ILE A 105 -6.32 5.62 -19.65
C ILE A 105 -7.25 6.73 -19.17
N ILE A 106 -8.53 6.39 -19.00
CA ILE A 106 -9.57 7.30 -18.54
C ILE A 106 -10.13 6.88 -17.18
N PRO A 107 -10.69 7.81 -16.38
CA PRO A 107 -11.35 7.47 -15.14
C PRO A 107 -12.46 6.43 -15.35
N GLY A 108 -12.55 5.45 -14.44
CA GLY A 108 -13.47 4.32 -14.50
C GLY A 108 -12.94 3.11 -15.25
N MET A 109 -11.79 3.22 -15.94
CA MET A 109 -11.13 2.09 -16.58
C MET A 109 -10.61 1.09 -15.54
N LYS A 110 -10.78 -0.21 -15.80
CA LYS A 110 -10.19 -1.28 -14.99
C LYS A 110 -8.78 -1.59 -15.51
N LEU A 111 -7.81 -1.59 -14.61
CA LEU A 111 -6.43 -2.01 -14.90
C LEU A 111 -6.09 -3.22 -14.05
N TRP A 112 -5.54 -4.24 -14.69
CA TRP A 112 -4.99 -5.41 -14.04
C TRP A 112 -3.51 -5.19 -13.71
N ILE A 113 -3.15 -5.40 -12.45
CA ILE A 113 -1.79 -5.30 -11.95
C ILE A 113 -1.33 -6.72 -11.61
N PRO A 114 -0.42 -7.31 -12.41
CA PRO A 114 0.16 -8.60 -12.06
C PRO A 114 0.93 -8.51 -10.74
N LYS A 115 0.83 -9.55 -9.90
CA LYS A 115 1.57 -9.63 -8.63
C LYS A 115 3.08 -9.53 -8.84
N SER A 116 3.61 -10.06 -9.96
CA SER A 116 5.02 -9.96 -10.34
C SER A 116 5.51 -8.52 -10.55
N LEU A 117 4.60 -7.63 -10.96
CA LEU A 117 4.88 -6.22 -11.19
C LEU A 117 4.62 -5.36 -9.95
N GLY A 118 3.73 -5.84 -9.07
CA GLY A 118 3.35 -5.19 -7.82
C GLY A 118 4.50 -5.07 -6.80
N LYS A 119 4.18 -4.46 -5.66
CA LYS A 119 5.11 -4.34 -4.54
C LYS A 119 5.54 -5.73 -4.09
N LYS A 120 6.82 -5.86 -3.76
CA LYS A 120 7.31 -7.04 -3.06
C LYS A 120 6.99 -6.91 -1.57
N PRO A 121 6.61 -8.00 -0.90
CA PRO A 121 6.47 -8.00 0.55
C PRO A 121 7.84 -7.72 1.20
N LEU A 122 7.83 -7.12 2.38
CA LEU A 122 9.03 -6.89 3.17
C LEU A 122 9.56 -8.20 3.76
N ALA A 123 8.64 -9.05 4.21
CA ALA A 123 8.94 -10.37 4.76
C ALA A 123 7.84 -11.38 4.39
N ASP A 124 8.23 -12.64 4.20
CA ASP A 124 7.31 -13.74 3.91
C ASP A 124 7.26 -14.73 5.07
N LEU A 125 6.06 -15.20 5.40
CA LEU A 125 5.85 -16.28 6.36
C LEU A 125 6.40 -17.60 5.80
N GLN A 126 7.44 -18.15 6.43
CA GLN A 126 8.07 -19.41 6.00
C GLN A 126 7.53 -20.63 6.75
N ARG A 127 7.30 -20.48 8.05
CA ARG A 127 6.88 -21.56 8.96
C ARG A 127 5.95 -20.98 10.01
N PHE A 128 4.94 -21.74 10.40
CA PHE A 128 4.20 -21.49 11.64
C PHE A 128 3.65 -22.79 12.22
N THR A 129 3.40 -22.77 13.53
CA THR A 129 2.62 -23.80 14.23
C THR A 129 1.53 -23.11 15.06
N GLY A 130 0.44 -23.82 15.32
CA GLY A 130 -0.72 -23.24 16.00
C GLY A 130 -1.49 -22.22 15.14
N THR A 131 -1.91 -21.11 15.73
CA THR A 131 -2.70 -20.06 15.09
C THR A 131 -1.92 -18.76 14.97
N THR A 132 -1.66 -18.36 13.72
CA THR A 132 -1.10 -17.05 13.36
C THR A 132 -2.14 -16.28 12.57
N GLU A 133 -2.32 -15.01 12.89
CA GLU A 133 -3.24 -14.12 12.20
C GLU A 133 -2.52 -12.88 11.70
N VAL A 134 -2.97 -12.35 10.56
CA VAL A 134 -2.42 -11.18 9.90
C VAL A 134 -3.53 -10.17 9.66
N LEU A 135 -3.21 -8.89 9.88
CA LEU A 135 -4.05 -7.76 9.54
C LEU A 135 -3.40 -6.97 8.39
N LYS A 136 -4.03 -6.99 7.21
CA LYS A 136 -3.50 -6.37 5.99
C LYS A 136 -3.90 -4.91 5.85
N ILE A 137 -3.38 -4.06 6.72
CA ILE A 137 -3.57 -2.60 6.65
C ILE A 137 -3.11 -2.07 5.28
N SER A 138 -2.03 -2.60 4.72
CA SER A 138 -1.52 -2.23 3.41
C SER A 138 -2.53 -2.43 2.27
N GLN A 139 -3.47 -3.35 2.45
CA GLN A 139 -4.54 -3.69 1.50
C GLN A 139 -5.90 -3.11 1.92
N LYS A 140 -5.92 -2.20 2.91
CA LYS A 140 -7.13 -1.59 3.47
C LYS A 140 -8.11 -2.61 4.06
N GLN A 141 -7.60 -3.74 4.55
CA GLN A 141 -8.39 -4.69 5.32
C GLN A 141 -8.45 -4.25 6.78
N ASN A 142 -9.58 -4.48 7.44
CA ASN A 142 -9.82 -4.06 8.82
C ASN A 142 -9.96 -5.23 9.80
N ASP A 143 -9.97 -6.47 9.30
CA ASP A 143 -10.20 -7.67 10.08
C ASP A 143 -8.96 -8.57 10.07
N TRP A 144 -8.73 -9.24 11.20
CA TRP A 144 -7.70 -10.26 11.33
C TRP A 144 -8.09 -11.50 10.53
N ALA A 145 -7.17 -12.00 9.71
CA ALA A 145 -7.33 -13.23 8.95
C ALA A 145 -6.26 -14.25 9.34
N LYS A 146 -6.58 -15.54 9.28
CA LYS A 146 -5.58 -16.60 9.49
C LYS A 146 -4.49 -16.52 8.42
N ALA A 147 -3.24 -16.64 8.85
CA ALA A 147 -2.09 -16.62 7.97
C ALA A 147 -1.98 -17.91 7.15
N THR A 148 -1.35 -17.82 5.99
CA THR A 148 -1.03 -18.97 5.12
C THR A 148 0.47 -19.04 4.86
N ASN A 149 1.01 -20.22 4.50
CA ASN A 149 2.43 -20.31 4.15
C ASN A 149 2.73 -19.45 2.91
N GLY A 150 3.83 -18.70 2.95
CA GLY A 150 4.18 -17.72 1.92
C GLY A 150 3.40 -16.41 2.00
N GLU A 151 2.64 -16.18 3.09
CA GLU A 151 1.94 -14.91 3.31
C GLU A 151 2.94 -13.76 3.46
N GLY A 152 2.89 -12.81 2.52
CA GLY A 152 3.83 -11.70 2.45
C GLY A 152 3.33 -10.47 3.21
N LEU A 153 4.12 -9.94 4.14
CA LEU A 153 3.82 -8.77 4.93
C LEU A 153 4.38 -7.49 4.28
N TYR A 154 3.57 -6.43 4.25
CA TYR A 154 3.96 -5.11 3.77
C TYR A 154 4.07 -4.12 4.93
N ALA A 155 4.59 -2.93 4.65
CA ALA A 155 4.62 -1.85 5.64
C ALA A 155 3.21 -1.58 6.20
N LYS A 156 3.15 -1.45 7.53
CA LYS A 156 1.96 -1.30 8.38
C LYS A 156 1.09 -2.53 8.53
N ASP A 157 1.37 -3.63 7.85
CA ASP A 157 0.71 -4.90 8.18
C ASP A 157 1.11 -5.34 9.58
N GLU A 158 0.18 -6.00 10.25
CA GLU A 158 0.38 -6.54 11.59
C GLU A 158 0.26 -8.06 11.56
N VAL A 159 1.01 -8.72 12.43
CA VAL A 159 0.96 -10.17 12.62
C VAL A 159 0.88 -10.47 14.11
N ARG A 160 0.03 -11.42 14.49
CA ARG A 160 -0.03 -11.93 15.86
C ARG A 160 -0.10 -13.45 15.90
N THR A 161 0.46 -14.01 16.96
CA THR A 161 0.37 -15.42 17.33
C THR A 161 -0.51 -15.57 18.57
N LEU A 162 -1.35 -16.60 18.59
CA LEU A 162 -2.14 -16.92 19.78
C LEU A 162 -1.35 -17.82 20.74
N LYS A 163 -2.01 -18.34 21.76
CA LYS A 163 -1.44 -19.32 22.69
C LYS A 163 -0.89 -20.55 21.94
N GLU A 164 0.22 -21.13 22.43
CA GLU A 164 0.81 -22.36 21.87
C GLU A 164 1.07 -22.25 20.34
N SER A 165 1.42 -21.04 19.88
CA SER A 165 1.61 -20.75 18.46
C SER A 165 2.97 -20.08 18.24
N GLU A 166 3.60 -20.36 17.11
CA GLU A 166 4.87 -19.76 16.70
C GLU A 166 4.82 -19.44 15.21
N ALA A 167 5.55 -18.40 14.77
CA ALA A 167 5.67 -18.07 13.36
C ALA A 167 7.05 -17.50 13.03
N GLN A 168 7.64 -17.98 11.95
CA GLN A 168 8.92 -17.54 11.41
C GLN A 168 8.72 -16.84 10.07
N PHE A 169 9.27 -15.64 9.98
CA PHE A 169 9.26 -14.80 8.81
C PHE A 169 10.67 -14.53 8.32
N VAL A 170 10.81 -14.37 7.01
CA VAL A 170 12.09 -14.05 6.36
C VAL A 170 11.94 -12.79 5.55
N PHE A 171 12.76 -11.79 5.85
CA PHE A 171 12.86 -10.56 5.08
C PHE A 171 13.52 -10.80 3.73
N LEU A 172 13.26 -9.91 2.76
CA LEU A 172 14.00 -9.89 1.49
C LEU A 172 15.52 -9.75 1.69
N SER A 173 15.96 -9.14 2.80
CA SER A 173 17.38 -9.01 3.17
C SER A 173 18.02 -10.33 3.61
N GLY A 174 17.23 -11.37 3.84
CA GLY A 174 17.65 -12.64 4.45
C GLY A 174 17.66 -12.62 5.99
N SER A 175 17.35 -11.48 6.62
CA SER A 175 17.09 -11.41 8.06
C SER A 175 15.86 -12.24 8.41
N ARG A 176 15.88 -12.92 9.56
CA ARG A 176 14.78 -13.76 10.03
C ARG A 176 14.28 -13.25 11.36
N PHE A 177 12.97 -13.33 11.56
CA PHE A 177 12.40 -13.17 12.89
C PHE A 177 11.40 -14.26 13.18
N GLU A 178 11.37 -14.67 14.43
CA GLU A 178 10.47 -15.70 14.95
C GLU A 178 9.71 -15.12 16.13
N ILE A 179 8.40 -15.19 16.07
CA ILE A 179 7.51 -14.78 17.16
C ILE A 179 6.92 -16.02 17.82
N THR A 180 6.92 -16.06 19.15
CA THR A 180 6.31 -17.14 19.93
C THR A 180 4.92 -16.76 20.40
N GLU A 181 4.30 -17.55 21.27
CA GLU A 181 2.91 -17.34 21.68
C GLU A 181 2.59 -15.93 22.19
N ASN A 182 1.34 -15.51 21.96
CA ASN A 182 0.79 -14.23 22.42
C ASN A 182 1.59 -12.98 21.96
N SER A 183 2.28 -13.07 20.83
CA SER A 183 3.10 -11.98 20.31
C SER A 183 2.34 -11.17 19.28
N HIS A 184 2.64 -9.87 19.20
CA HIS A 184 2.07 -8.95 18.21
C HIS A 184 3.17 -8.05 17.66
N VAL A 185 3.40 -8.16 16.36
CA VAL A 185 4.42 -7.41 15.62
C VAL A 185 3.77 -6.59 14.52
N ILE A 186 4.28 -5.38 14.32
CA ILE A 186 3.88 -4.46 13.27
C ILE A 186 5.09 -4.23 12.37
N MET A 187 4.87 -4.33 11.06
CA MET A 187 5.89 -3.98 10.07
C MET A 187 5.94 -2.46 9.94
N GLU A 188 7.05 -1.81 10.24
CA GLU A 188 7.14 -0.35 10.16
C GLU A 188 7.58 0.10 8.76
N ARG A 189 8.84 -0.17 8.42
CA ARG A 189 9.51 0.28 7.18
C ARG A 189 10.66 -0.67 6.79
N GLY A 190 11.24 -0.44 5.62
CA GLY A 190 12.32 -1.28 5.06
C GLY A 190 12.22 -1.43 3.55
N LYS A 191 11.71 -0.41 2.87
CA LYS A 191 11.12 -0.54 1.53
C LYS A 191 12.17 -0.58 0.41
N THR A 192 13.39 -0.17 0.70
CA THR A 192 14.51 -0.12 -0.24
C THR A 192 15.72 -0.84 0.33
N ASP A 193 16.70 -1.15 -0.51
CA ASP A 193 17.96 -1.78 -0.10
C ASP A 193 18.76 -0.91 0.89
N THR A 194 18.47 0.39 0.92
CA THR A 194 19.15 1.37 1.78
C THR A 194 18.42 1.66 3.10
N GLU A 195 17.10 1.44 3.14
CA GLU A 195 16.30 1.64 4.36
C GLU A 195 16.43 0.43 5.28
N PRO A 196 16.58 0.62 6.60
CA PRO A 196 16.66 -0.51 7.53
C PRO A 196 15.39 -1.34 7.54
N ASP A 197 15.53 -2.64 7.82
CA ASP A 197 14.36 -3.46 8.15
C ASP A 197 13.90 -3.05 9.55
N GLU A 198 12.66 -2.57 9.65
CA GLU A 198 12.13 -1.98 10.88
C GLU A 198 10.87 -2.73 11.31
N LEU A 199 10.92 -3.25 12.54
CA LEU A 199 9.81 -3.90 13.22
C LEU A 199 9.43 -3.12 14.48
N PHE A 200 8.15 -3.16 14.81
CA PHE A 200 7.66 -2.76 16.12
C PHE A 200 7.06 -3.98 16.83
N LEU A 201 7.65 -4.38 17.96
CA LEU A 201 7.09 -5.40 18.83
C LEU A 201 6.20 -4.73 19.88
N ARG A 202 4.90 -5.00 19.79
CA ARG A 202 3.92 -4.44 20.72
C ARG A 202 3.85 -5.22 22.03
N GLN A 203 3.90 -6.54 21.94
CA GLN A 203 3.86 -7.46 23.09
C GLN A 203 4.39 -8.84 22.70
N GLY A 204 4.75 -9.63 23.71
CA GLY A 204 5.20 -11.01 23.54
C GLY A 204 6.68 -11.08 23.26
N ARG A 205 7.12 -12.09 22.50
CA ARG A 205 8.53 -12.42 22.35
C ARG A 205 8.91 -12.65 20.89
N ILE A 206 10.01 -12.01 20.48
CA ILE A 206 10.60 -12.11 19.15
C ILE A 206 12.07 -12.50 19.24
N ARG A 207 12.48 -13.54 18.51
CA ARG A 207 13.90 -13.83 18.24
C ARG A 207 14.24 -13.29 16.86
N SER A 208 15.31 -12.53 16.75
CA SER A 208 15.76 -11.93 15.49
C SER A 208 17.16 -12.42 15.14
N LEU A 209 17.30 -12.98 13.94
CA LEU A 209 18.55 -13.51 13.40
C LEU A 209 18.93 -12.73 12.15
N ILE A 210 19.91 -11.84 12.28
CA ILE A 210 20.37 -10.97 11.21
C ILE A 210 21.69 -11.54 10.68
N PRO A 211 21.77 -11.96 9.40
CA PRO A 211 23.01 -12.45 8.82
C PRO A 211 24.14 -11.41 8.93
N LYS A 212 25.33 -11.88 9.30
CA LYS A 212 26.55 -11.07 9.21
C LYS A 212 26.97 -10.98 7.74
N THR A 213 27.13 -9.78 7.20
CA THR A 213 27.75 -9.59 5.89
C THR A 213 29.02 -8.76 6.01
N LYS A 214 29.99 -9.06 5.15
CA LYS A 214 31.25 -8.29 5.06
C LYS A 214 31.08 -6.99 4.27
N SER A 215 29.90 -6.74 3.72
CA SER A 215 29.62 -5.51 2.98
C SER A 215 29.68 -4.29 3.92
N PRO A 216 30.46 -3.25 3.59
CA PRO A 216 30.46 -2.00 4.36
C PRO A 216 29.08 -1.31 4.35
N ASN A 217 28.23 -1.64 3.37
CA ASN A 217 26.87 -1.16 3.24
C ASN A 217 25.84 -2.15 3.80
N GLN A 218 26.20 -2.92 4.84
CA GLN A 218 25.23 -3.78 5.52
C GLN A 218 24.03 -2.95 6.00
N LYS A 219 22.85 -3.29 5.48
CA LYS A 219 21.57 -2.75 5.91
C LYS A 219 21.37 -3.00 7.42
N MET A 220 20.99 -1.95 8.15
CA MET A 220 20.69 -2.04 9.58
C MET A 220 19.33 -2.72 9.79
N PHE A 221 19.18 -3.33 10.96
CA PHE A 221 17.90 -3.82 11.44
C PHE A 221 17.53 -3.06 12.71
N LEU A 222 16.30 -2.57 12.76
CA LEU A 222 15.74 -1.78 13.85
C LEU A 222 14.55 -2.54 14.45
N LEU A 223 14.63 -2.82 15.75
CA LEU A 223 13.49 -3.32 16.52
C LEU A 223 13.07 -2.27 17.54
N LYS A 224 11.83 -1.82 17.43
CA LYS A 224 11.22 -0.87 18.35
C LYS A 224 10.22 -1.56 19.27
N THR A 225 10.13 -1.05 20.47
CA THR A 225 9.07 -1.35 21.44
C THR A 225 8.54 -0.02 21.98
N GLU A 226 7.54 -0.07 22.86
CA GLU A 226 7.11 1.15 23.56
C GLU A 226 8.17 1.71 24.52
N SER A 227 9.10 0.89 25.02
CA SER A 227 10.11 1.33 25.98
C SER A 227 11.50 1.55 25.40
N ALA A 228 11.84 0.96 24.25
CA ALA A 228 13.19 1.02 23.70
C ALA A 228 13.27 0.94 22.17
N GLU A 229 14.36 1.44 21.62
CA GLU A 229 14.79 1.21 20.24
C GLU A 229 16.10 0.42 20.23
N SER A 230 16.13 -0.66 19.44
CA SER A 230 17.28 -1.55 19.30
C SER A 230 17.82 -1.49 17.88
N VAL A 231 19.11 -1.19 17.73
CA VAL A 231 19.80 -1.08 16.43
C VAL A 231 20.89 -2.13 16.35
N VAL A 232 20.89 -2.91 15.26
CA VAL A 232 21.83 -4.02 15.09
C VAL A 232 22.42 -4.13 13.69
N LYS A 233 23.60 -4.75 13.63
CA LYS A 233 24.26 -5.25 12.42
C LYS A 233 24.79 -6.66 12.67
N GLY A 234 24.09 -7.67 12.17
CA GLY A 234 24.57 -9.05 12.21
C GLY A 234 24.54 -9.70 13.59
N THR A 235 23.35 -9.87 14.18
CA THR A 235 23.15 -10.36 15.55
C THR A 235 22.10 -11.47 15.63
N ASP A 236 22.24 -12.32 16.65
CA ASP A 236 21.18 -13.20 17.16
C ASP A 236 20.78 -12.66 18.53
N PHE A 237 19.54 -12.23 18.67
CA PHE A 237 19.04 -11.66 19.91
C PHE A 237 17.55 -11.96 20.12
N LEU A 238 17.16 -12.02 21.39
CA LEU A 238 15.79 -12.18 21.83
C LEU A 238 15.30 -10.87 22.43
N THR A 239 14.09 -10.47 22.11
CA THR A 239 13.41 -9.35 22.76
C THR A 239 12.04 -9.81 23.24
N GLU A 240 11.73 -9.46 24.48
CA GLU A 240 10.46 -9.75 25.13
C GLU A 240 9.85 -8.47 25.65
N VAL A 241 8.56 -8.27 25.39
CA VAL A 241 7.75 -7.16 25.90
C VAL A 241 6.66 -7.73 26.79
N ASP A 242 6.70 -7.37 28.07
CA ASP A 242 5.72 -7.82 29.07
C ASP A 242 4.38 -7.05 28.96
N GLY A 243 3.39 -7.44 29.77
CA GLY A 243 2.07 -6.79 29.79
C GLY A 243 2.07 -5.34 30.26
N ASN A 244 3.17 -4.85 30.85
CA ASN A 244 3.35 -3.46 31.27
C ASN A 244 4.10 -2.62 30.20
N GLY A 245 4.51 -3.24 29.09
CA GLY A 245 5.30 -2.61 28.03
C GLY A 245 6.78 -2.48 28.37
N ASN A 246 7.28 -3.20 29.38
CA ASN A 246 8.71 -3.25 29.68
C ASN A 246 9.40 -4.21 28.71
N THR A 247 10.64 -3.87 28.34
CA THR A 247 11.40 -4.63 27.35
C THR A 247 12.58 -5.32 28.02
N THR A 248 12.72 -6.62 27.79
CA THR A 248 13.96 -7.35 28.07
C THR A 248 14.61 -7.70 26.74
N LEU A 249 15.88 -7.31 26.54
CA LEU A 249 16.65 -7.69 25.36
C LEU A 249 17.85 -8.53 25.77
N SER A 250 17.97 -9.73 25.21
CA SER A 250 19.09 -10.65 25.42
C SER A 250 19.88 -10.84 24.13
N CYS A 251 21.18 -10.55 24.14
CA CYS A 251 22.05 -10.74 22.99
C CYS A 251 22.79 -12.07 23.10
N TYR A 252 22.66 -12.91 22.09
CA TYR A 252 23.30 -14.23 22.03
C TYR A 252 24.53 -14.23 21.13
N GLU A 253 24.49 -13.47 20.03
CA GLU A 253 25.64 -13.31 19.13
C GLU A 253 25.75 -11.86 18.66
N GLY A 254 26.98 -11.35 18.60
CA GLY A 254 27.27 -9.98 18.15
C GLY A 254 27.06 -8.96 19.26
N ALA A 255 26.48 -7.81 18.91
CA ALA A 255 26.18 -6.76 19.87
C ALA A 255 24.98 -5.91 19.40
N VAL A 256 24.15 -5.51 20.35
CA VAL A 256 22.95 -4.70 20.13
C VAL A 256 23.10 -3.35 20.84
N SER A 257 22.86 -2.25 20.12
CA SER A 257 22.73 -0.94 20.75
C SER A 257 21.27 -0.75 21.15
N VAL A 258 21.02 -0.61 22.46
CA VAL A 258 19.66 -0.40 23.01
C VAL A 258 19.57 1.01 23.55
N THR A 259 18.61 1.78 23.05
CA THR A 259 18.39 3.18 23.43
C THR A 259 17.00 3.36 24.05
N ALA A 260 16.96 3.99 25.22
CA ALA A 260 15.72 4.46 25.86
C ALA A 260 16.01 5.69 26.72
N GLU A 261 15.05 6.61 26.85
CA GLU A 261 15.22 7.87 27.61
C GLU A 261 16.53 8.60 27.31
N LYS A 262 16.94 8.64 26.02
CA LYS A 262 18.19 9.23 25.51
C LYS A 262 19.49 8.59 26.04
N VAL A 263 19.39 7.48 26.75
CA VAL A 263 20.53 6.68 27.21
C VAL A 263 20.67 5.47 26.30
N THR A 264 21.89 5.23 25.81
CA THR A 264 22.21 4.07 24.99
C THR A 264 23.15 3.14 25.75
N VAL A 265 22.82 1.85 25.78
CA VAL A 265 23.68 0.79 26.31
C VAL A 265 24.04 -0.20 25.19
N GLN A 266 25.28 -0.65 25.18
CA GLN A 266 25.72 -1.71 24.27
C GLN A 266 25.56 -3.06 24.96
N VAL A 267 24.73 -3.93 24.42
CA VAL A 267 24.47 -5.28 24.92
C VAL A 267 25.25 -6.26 24.04
N ASN A 268 26.38 -6.75 24.54
CA ASN A 268 27.20 -7.74 23.84
C ASN A 268 26.65 -9.16 24.05
N ALA A 269 27.09 -10.11 23.20
CA ALA A 269 26.78 -11.52 23.35
C ALA A 269 27.01 -12.03 24.79
N GLY A 270 26.05 -12.79 25.31
CA GLY A 270 26.05 -13.31 26.68
C GLY A 270 25.51 -12.33 27.73
N PHE A 271 25.02 -11.16 27.31
CA PHE A 271 24.40 -10.16 28.18
C PHE A 271 22.97 -9.86 27.76
N ALA A 272 22.20 -9.32 28.70
CA ALA A 272 20.90 -8.73 28.49
C ALA A 272 20.81 -7.35 29.14
N THR A 273 19.84 -6.56 28.72
CA THR A 273 19.40 -5.35 29.42
C THR A 273 17.89 -5.40 29.61
N TYR A 274 17.42 -4.69 30.62
CA TYR A 274 16.02 -4.49 30.92
C TYR A 274 15.71 -3.00 30.85
N VAL A 275 14.58 -2.67 30.22
CA VAL A 275 14.11 -1.31 30.01
C VAL A 275 12.67 -1.21 30.49
N GLU A 276 12.48 -0.62 31.66
CA GLU A 276 11.16 -0.24 32.14
C GLU A 276 10.61 0.91 31.29
N LYS A 277 9.31 0.88 30.98
CA LYS A 277 8.67 1.90 30.15
C LYS A 277 8.86 3.30 30.76
N GLY A 278 9.42 4.22 29.96
CA GLY A 278 9.73 5.59 30.38
C GLY A 278 10.99 5.74 31.24
N LYS A 279 11.84 4.70 31.32
CA LYS A 279 13.13 4.76 32.03
C LYS A 279 14.29 4.38 31.10
N ALA A 280 15.49 4.79 31.51
CA ALA A 280 16.72 4.42 30.83
C ALA A 280 17.00 2.90 30.95
N PRO A 281 17.74 2.30 29.99
CA PRO A 281 18.12 0.89 30.08
C PRO A 281 18.99 0.62 31.29
N LEU A 282 18.81 -0.53 31.92
CA LEU A 282 19.75 -0.99 32.94
C LEU A 282 21.11 -1.31 32.31
N LYS A 283 22.16 -1.23 33.14
CA LYS A 283 23.48 -1.72 32.74
C LYS A 283 23.38 -3.20 32.35
N PRO A 284 24.04 -3.65 31.26
CA PRO A 284 23.94 -5.04 30.83
C PRO A 284 24.36 -6.03 31.92
N PHE A 285 23.61 -7.12 32.05
CA PHE A 285 23.84 -8.21 33.00
C PHE A 285 23.92 -9.56 32.26
N SER A 286 24.65 -10.53 32.81
CA SER A 286 24.88 -11.81 32.14
C SER A 286 23.60 -12.66 32.01
N VAL A 287 23.45 -13.34 30.88
CA VAL A 287 22.37 -14.31 30.63
C VAL A 287 22.91 -15.69 30.27
N PRO A 288 22.15 -16.76 30.55
CA PRO A 288 22.50 -18.10 30.07
C PRO A 288 22.49 -18.15 28.53
N ASN A 289 23.23 -19.12 27.98
CA ASN A 289 23.28 -19.36 26.53
C ASN A 289 21.88 -19.67 25.97
N PRO A 290 21.59 -19.27 24.72
CA PRO A 290 20.30 -19.54 24.10
C PRO A 290 20.09 -21.04 23.89
N PRO A 291 18.83 -21.50 23.83
CA PRO A 291 18.52 -22.80 23.25
C PRO A 291 18.91 -22.82 21.76
N ILE A 292 19.64 -23.87 21.36
CA ILE A 292 20.04 -24.10 19.97
C ILE A 292 18.76 -24.37 19.16
N PRO A 293 18.49 -23.68 18.04
CA PRO A 293 17.33 -23.99 17.20
C PRO A 293 17.45 -25.44 16.71
N GLU A 294 16.41 -26.26 16.93
CA GLU A 294 16.34 -27.60 16.35
C GLU A 294 16.33 -27.49 14.82
N ASN A 295 17.37 -27.99 14.15
CA ASN A 295 17.30 -28.24 12.71
C ASN A 295 16.29 -29.37 12.48
N LYS A 296 15.07 -29.01 12.10
CA LYS A 296 14.08 -29.93 11.51
C LYS A 296 13.89 -29.60 10.05
#